data_AF-A0A956BQQ9-F1
#
_entry.id   AF-A0A956BQQ9-F1
#
_cell.length_a   1.000
_cell.length_b   1.000
_cell.length_c   1.000
_cell.angle_alpha   90.00
_cell.angle_beta   90.00
_cell.angle_gamma   90.00
#
_symmetry.space_group_name_H-M   'P 1'
#
loop_
_entity.id
_entity.type
_entity.pdbx_description
1 polymer ?
#
loop_
_entity_poly.entity_id
_entity_poly.type
_entity_poly.pdbx_seq_one_letter_code
_entity_poly.pdbx_strand_id
1 'polypeptide(L)'
;EKHGLMFPVDPGADATLGGMAATGASGTTAVRYGTMRENVLGMTVVTADGEVIRTGGRARKSSAGYDLTRLMVGSEGTLGVITELQLRLRPLPEAVSSAVCAFETLEGAVACVVEILQAGIPAARCELLDPVAIDAVNRHSKLDYALQPTLFFEFHGTPDGVKEQARMAGEIAREHGGGE
;
A
#
# COMPACT_ATOMS: atom_id res chain seq x y z
N GLU A 1 -11.81 -8.76 -12.08
CA GLU A 1 -10.87 -8.78 -13.24
C GLU A 1 -10.91 -10.13 -13.98
N LYS A 2 -10.62 -10.13 -15.29
CA LYS A 2 -10.72 -11.29 -16.19
C LYS A 2 -9.79 -12.47 -15.86
N HIS A 3 -8.73 -12.24 -15.09
CA HIS A 3 -7.67 -13.22 -14.83
C HIS A 3 -7.48 -13.60 -13.35
N GLY A 4 -8.31 -13.08 -12.44
CA GLY A 4 -8.16 -13.35 -11.00
C GLY A 4 -6.93 -12.71 -10.35
N LEU A 5 -6.31 -11.75 -11.03
CA LEU A 5 -5.12 -11.02 -10.57
C LEU A 5 -5.46 -9.54 -10.35
N MET A 6 -4.56 -8.84 -9.67
CA MET A 6 -4.58 -7.39 -9.48
C MET A 6 -3.15 -6.82 -9.46
N PHE A 7 -3.03 -5.57 -9.88
CA PHE A 7 -1.87 -4.73 -9.60
C PHE A 7 -2.14 -3.91 -8.33
N PRO A 8 -1.30 -3.99 -7.28
CA PRO A 8 -1.68 -3.49 -5.95
C PRO A 8 -1.28 -2.03 -5.69
N VAL A 9 -0.61 -1.35 -6.62
CA VAL A 9 -0.27 0.06 -6.39
C VAL A 9 -1.42 0.92 -6.91
N ASP A 10 -2.11 1.56 -5.97
CA ASP A 10 -3.29 2.38 -6.19
C ASP A 10 -2.99 3.81 -5.68
N PRO A 11 -2.36 4.67 -6.50
CA PRO A 11 -2.18 6.06 -6.14
C PRO A 11 -3.55 6.75 -6.14
N GLY A 12 -3.83 7.61 -5.16
CA GLY A 12 -5.11 8.34 -5.03
C GLY A 12 -5.38 9.39 -6.12
N ALA A 13 -4.84 9.23 -7.32
CA ALA A 13 -4.96 10.12 -8.47
C ALA A 13 -4.94 9.31 -9.78
N ASP A 14 -5.50 9.89 -10.85
CA ASP A 14 -5.40 9.32 -12.19
C ASP A 14 -3.94 9.33 -12.66
N ALA A 15 -3.30 8.16 -12.65
CA ALA A 15 -1.89 8.00 -12.97
C ALA A 15 -1.66 6.91 -14.03
N THR A 16 -0.64 7.12 -14.87
CA THR A 16 -0.15 6.08 -15.79
C THR A 16 0.88 5.19 -15.09
N LEU A 17 1.03 3.94 -15.52
CA LEU A 17 2.05 3.02 -14.99
C LEU A 17 3.48 3.59 -15.14
N GLY A 18 3.77 4.23 -16.28
CA GLY A 18 5.05 4.89 -16.52
C GLY A 18 5.29 6.05 -15.54
N GLY A 19 4.29 6.90 -15.32
CA GLY A 19 4.36 7.99 -14.35
C GLY A 19 4.56 7.47 -12.93
N MET A 20 3.77 6.47 -12.52
CA MET A 20 3.94 5.82 -11.22
C MET A 20 5.36 5.29 -11.02
N ALA A 21 5.92 4.61 -12.02
CA ALA A 21 7.28 4.07 -11.95
C ALA A 21 8.32 5.19 -11.87
N ALA A 22 8.16 6.22 -12.71
CA ALA A 22 9.06 7.36 -12.76
C ALA A 22 9.06 8.14 -11.44
N THR A 23 7.96 8.23 -10.70
CA THR A 23 7.90 8.97 -9.42
C THR A 23 8.06 8.08 -8.19
N GLY A 24 8.22 6.76 -8.35
CA GLY A 24 8.30 5.84 -7.23
C GLY A 24 7.00 5.79 -6.40
N ALA A 25 5.85 5.84 -7.08
CA ALA A 25 4.55 5.97 -6.42
C ALA A 25 4.27 4.92 -5.33
N SER A 26 3.53 5.34 -4.31
CA SER A 26 2.97 4.49 -3.27
C SER A 26 1.45 4.64 -3.25
N GLY A 27 0.77 3.73 -2.57
CA GLY A 27 -0.68 3.76 -2.39
C GLY A 27 -1.06 3.21 -1.02
N THR A 28 -2.34 3.26 -0.68
CA THR A 28 -2.88 2.87 0.64
C THR A 28 -2.55 1.41 1.00
N THR A 29 -2.35 0.54 0.00
CA THR A 29 -1.99 -0.86 0.23
C THR A 29 -0.48 -1.16 0.24
N ALA A 30 0.37 -0.12 0.24
CA ALA A 30 1.83 -0.29 0.22
C ALA A 30 2.37 -1.02 1.44
N VAL A 31 1.72 -0.90 2.61
CA VAL A 31 2.09 -1.62 3.84
C VAL A 31 2.13 -3.14 3.62
N ARG A 32 1.25 -3.67 2.78
CA ARG A 32 1.16 -5.10 2.49
C ARG A 32 1.84 -5.52 1.20
N TYR A 33 1.69 -4.71 0.15
CA TYR A 33 2.11 -5.11 -1.20
C TYR A 33 3.35 -4.38 -1.72
N GLY A 34 3.85 -3.39 -0.98
CA GLY A 34 4.95 -2.52 -1.37
C GLY A 34 4.54 -1.42 -2.34
N THR A 35 5.48 -0.56 -2.65
CA THR A 35 5.34 0.57 -3.58
C THR A 35 5.68 0.16 -5.01
N MET A 36 5.75 1.12 -5.95
CA MET A 36 6.32 0.87 -7.28
C MET A 36 7.72 0.27 -7.23
N ARG A 37 8.53 0.63 -6.22
CA ARG A 37 9.87 0.06 -6.03
C ARG A 37 9.86 -1.46 -5.87
N GLU A 38 8.88 -2.00 -5.15
CA GLU A 38 8.75 -3.45 -4.93
C GLU A 38 7.97 -4.16 -6.04
N ASN A 39 7.10 -3.43 -6.75
CA ASN A 39 6.21 -4.01 -7.74
C ASN A 39 6.73 -3.93 -9.19
N VAL A 40 7.73 -3.10 -9.48
CA VAL A 40 8.41 -3.08 -10.78
C VAL A 40 9.54 -4.13 -10.79
N LEU A 41 9.41 -5.13 -11.65
CA LEU A 41 10.38 -6.21 -11.84
C LEU A 41 11.44 -5.88 -12.88
N GLY A 42 11.10 -5.01 -13.83
CA GLY A 42 11.95 -4.59 -14.95
C GLY A 42 11.22 -3.60 -15.84
N MET A 43 11.95 -2.96 -16.74
CA MET A 43 11.39 -1.97 -17.67
C MET A 43 12.22 -1.85 -18.94
N THR A 44 11.60 -1.29 -19.98
CA THR A 44 12.28 -0.79 -21.17
C THR A 44 12.28 0.74 -21.11
N VAL A 45 13.46 1.35 -21.27
CA VAL A 45 13.64 2.81 -21.26
C VAL A 45 14.39 3.25 -22.51
N VAL A 46 13.95 4.35 -23.11
CA VAL A 46 14.64 5.02 -24.21
C VAL A 46 15.31 6.29 -23.68
N THR A 47 16.63 6.37 -23.80
CA THR A 47 17.42 7.55 -23.38
C THR A 47 17.38 8.67 -24.43
N ALA A 48 17.95 9.84 -24.10
CA ALA A 48 17.95 11.00 -24.98
C ALA A 48 18.75 10.80 -26.28
N ASP A 49 19.77 9.95 -26.26
CA ASP A 49 20.57 9.54 -27.42
C ASP A 49 19.96 8.36 -28.20
N GLY A 50 18.77 7.89 -27.79
CA GLY A 50 18.02 6.84 -28.47
C GLY A 50 18.43 5.41 -28.09
N GLU A 51 19.28 5.23 -27.08
CA GLU A 51 19.62 3.92 -26.55
C GLU A 51 18.40 3.27 -25.90
N VAL A 52 18.19 1.98 -26.17
CA VAL A 52 17.13 1.19 -25.55
C VAL A 52 17.71 0.32 -24.45
N ILE A 53 17.48 0.74 -23.21
CA ILE A 53 17.92 0.02 -22.01
C ILE A 53 16.80 -0.92 -21.56
N ARG A 54 17.13 -2.19 -21.32
CA ARG A 54 16.22 -3.17 -20.73
C ARG A 54 16.75 -3.64 -19.38
N THR A 55 15.95 -3.49 -18.34
CA THR A 55 16.31 -3.84 -16.97
C THR A 55 15.46 -4.99 -16.43
N GLY A 56 15.93 -5.62 -15.36
CA GLY A 56 15.24 -6.75 -14.73
C GLY A 56 15.37 -8.06 -15.51
N GLY A 57 14.36 -8.91 -15.42
CA GLY A 57 14.31 -10.20 -16.11
C GLY A 57 13.48 -11.23 -15.35
N ARG A 58 13.39 -12.44 -15.90
CA ARG A 58 12.63 -13.55 -15.29
C ARG A 58 13.32 -14.18 -14.08
N ALA A 59 14.61 -13.91 -13.90
CA ALA A 59 15.38 -14.45 -12.79
C ALA A 59 14.90 -13.80 -11.48
N ARG A 60 14.48 -14.63 -10.51
CA ARG A 60 14.01 -14.16 -9.20
C ARG A 60 15.10 -13.44 -8.40
N LYS A 61 16.37 -13.76 -8.67
CA LYS A 61 17.55 -13.12 -8.07
C LYS A 61 18.56 -12.90 -9.19
N SER A 62 19.10 -11.69 -9.26
CA SER A 62 20.25 -11.33 -10.08
C SER A 62 21.28 -10.63 -9.19
N SER A 63 22.55 -10.94 -9.40
CA SER A 63 23.68 -10.25 -8.77
C SER A 63 24.64 -9.69 -9.82
N ALA A 64 24.13 -9.47 -11.04
CA ALA A 64 24.90 -8.95 -12.15
C ALA A 64 24.93 -7.42 -12.12
N GLY A 65 25.91 -6.85 -11.42
CA GLY A 65 26.15 -5.41 -11.40
C GLY A 65 25.06 -4.59 -10.69
N TYR A 66 24.88 -3.35 -11.14
CA TYR A 66 23.91 -2.42 -10.57
C TYR A 66 22.47 -2.82 -10.89
N ASP A 67 21.58 -2.61 -9.91
CA ASP A 67 20.15 -2.73 -10.12
C ASP A 67 19.63 -1.49 -10.87
N LEU A 68 19.78 -1.51 -12.20
CA LEU A 68 19.31 -0.44 -13.06
C LEU A 68 17.78 -0.28 -12.98
N THR A 69 17.02 -1.33 -12.67
CA THR A 69 15.57 -1.21 -12.45
C THR A 69 15.30 -0.24 -11.31
N ARG A 70 15.99 -0.40 -10.17
CA ARG A 70 15.86 0.49 -9.01
C ARG A 70 16.45 1.88 -9.22
N LEU A 71 17.43 2.03 -10.11
CA LEU A 71 17.94 3.34 -10.51
C LEU A 71 16.89 4.15 -11.28
N MET A 72 16.11 3.48 -12.14
CA MET A 72 15.12 4.14 -13.00
C MET A 72 13.80 4.44 -12.29
N VAL A 73 13.40 3.62 -11.31
CA VAL A 73 12.24 3.92 -10.46
C VAL A 73 12.53 5.15 -9.60
N GLY A 74 11.66 6.16 -9.67
CA GLY A 74 11.87 7.45 -8.98
C GLY A 74 12.78 8.44 -9.73
N SER A 75 13.12 8.17 -11.00
CA SER A 75 13.93 9.08 -11.83
C SER A 75 13.24 10.38 -12.25
N GLU A 76 11.93 10.49 -12.02
CA GLU A 76 11.11 11.64 -12.43
C GLU A 76 11.23 11.97 -13.93
N GLY A 77 11.52 10.96 -14.76
CA GLY A 77 11.69 11.11 -16.22
C GLY A 77 13.02 11.73 -16.65
N THR A 78 13.94 12.00 -15.71
CA THR A 78 15.23 12.66 -16.00
C THR A 78 16.27 11.75 -16.66
N LEU A 79 16.08 10.44 -16.59
CA LEU A 79 17.02 9.43 -17.12
C LEU A 79 16.55 8.79 -18.43
N GLY A 80 15.37 9.13 -18.94
CA GLY A 80 14.80 8.59 -20.17
C GLY A 80 13.30 8.36 -20.08
N VAL A 81 12.71 7.89 -21.19
CA VAL A 81 11.27 7.62 -21.31
C VAL A 81 10.99 6.13 -21.12
N ILE A 82 10.22 5.79 -20.08
CA ILE A 82 9.76 4.42 -19.84
C ILE A 82 8.71 4.05 -20.89
N THR A 83 8.97 2.99 -21.66
CA THR A 83 8.08 2.53 -22.74
C THR A 83 7.39 1.21 -22.41
N GLU A 84 7.98 0.37 -21.56
CA GLU A 84 7.39 -0.90 -21.13
C GLU A 84 7.70 -1.17 -19.65
N LEU A 85 6.78 -1.82 -18.95
CA LEU A 85 6.93 -2.24 -17.56
C LEU A 85 6.63 -3.73 -17.39
N GLN A 86 7.48 -4.40 -16.62
CA GLN A 86 7.22 -5.74 -16.10
C GLN A 86 6.81 -5.59 -14.64
N LEU A 87 5.55 -5.90 -14.34
CA LEU A 87 4.96 -5.66 -13.02
C LEU A 87 4.68 -6.97 -12.28
N ARG A 88 4.82 -6.92 -10.96
CA ARG A 88 4.39 -7.99 -10.07
C ARG A 88 2.88 -7.89 -9.88
N LEU A 89 2.17 -8.90 -10.36
CA LEU A 89 0.74 -9.07 -10.08
C LEU A 89 0.53 -9.92 -8.82
N ARG A 90 -0.60 -9.68 -8.15
CA ARG A 90 -1.05 -10.43 -6.98
C ARG A 90 -2.38 -11.12 -7.30
N PRO A 91 -2.69 -12.28 -6.72
CA PRO A 91 -4.06 -12.80 -6.74
C PRO A 91 -5.03 -11.82 -6.11
N LEU A 92 -6.26 -11.75 -6.62
CA LEU A 92 -7.34 -11.09 -5.91
C LEU A 92 -7.59 -11.80 -4.58
N PRO A 93 -7.75 -11.07 -3.46
CA PRO A 93 -8.10 -11.69 -2.20
C PRO A 93 -9.50 -12.32 -2.26
N GLU A 94 -9.69 -13.45 -1.59
CA GLU A 94 -10.99 -14.13 -1.51
C GLU A 94 -11.98 -13.36 -0.62
N ALA A 95 -11.45 -12.68 0.40
CA ALA A 95 -12.19 -11.84 1.32
C ALA A 95 -11.40 -10.58 1.68
N VAL A 96 -12.16 -9.50 1.93
CA VAL A 96 -11.69 -8.22 2.44
C VAL A 96 -12.52 -7.89 3.68
N SER A 97 -11.87 -7.48 4.76
CA SER A 97 -12.53 -7.01 5.99
C SER A 97 -11.98 -5.65 6.36
N SER A 98 -12.86 -4.70 6.66
CA SER A 98 -12.48 -3.38 7.16
C SER A 98 -12.85 -3.24 8.63
N ALA A 99 -12.06 -2.49 9.40
CA ALA A 99 -12.35 -2.16 10.79
C ALA A 99 -12.07 -0.67 11.02
N VAL A 100 -12.87 -0.06 11.90
CA VAL A 100 -12.73 1.35 12.30
C VAL A 100 -12.62 1.36 13.81
N CYS A 101 -11.58 1.98 14.35
CA CYS A 101 -11.36 2.03 15.79
C CYS A 101 -10.99 3.44 16.21
N ALA A 102 -11.83 4.05 17.04
CA ALA A 102 -11.55 5.34 17.68
C ALA A 102 -10.69 5.12 18.93
N PHE A 103 -9.74 6.01 19.17
CA PHE A 103 -8.80 5.94 20.28
C PHE A 103 -8.97 7.13 21.23
N GLU A 104 -8.78 6.89 22.52
CA GLU A 104 -8.77 7.96 23.52
C GLU A 104 -7.66 9.00 23.26
N THR A 105 -6.53 8.55 22.72
CA THR A 105 -5.36 9.39 22.44
C THR A 105 -4.69 9.03 21.11
N LEU A 106 -4.02 10.02 20.51
CA LEU A 106 -3.20 9.81 19.32
C LEU A 106 -2.02 8.87 19.62
N GLU A 107 -1.43 8.96 20.80
CA GLU A 107 -0.31 8.11 21.22
C GLU A 107 -0.73 6.64 21.29
N GLY A 108 -1.91 6.34 21.84
CA GLY A 108 -2.48 4.97 21.85
C GLY A 108 -2.73 4.43 20.44
N ALA A 109 -3.26 5.24 19.52
CA ALA A 109 -3.43 4.85 18.13
C ALA A 109 -2.08 4.48 17.47
N VAL A 110 -1.04 5.29 17.69
CA VAL A 110 0.29 5.01 17.14
C VAL A 110 0.90 3.75 17.75
N ALA A 111 0.82 3.59 19.08
CA ALA A 111 1.32 2.41 19.78
C ALA A 111 0.64 1.11 19.29
N CYS A 112 -0.68 1.16 19.07
CA CYS A 112 -1.45 0.07 18.48
C CYS A 112 -0.91 -0.34 17.10
N VAL A 113 -0.70 0.62 16.18
CA VAL A 113 -0.16 0.31 14.84
C VAL A 113 1.23 -0.31 14.94
N VAL A 114 2.09 0.21 15.81
CA VAL A 114 3.44 -0.33 16.02
C VAL A 114 3.37 -1.78 16.50
N GLU A 115 2.51 -2.09 17.46
CA GLU A 115 2.37 -3.44 17.98
C GLU A 115 1.75 -4.40 16.96
N ILE A 116 0.72 -3.98 16.22
CA ILE A 116 0.15 -4.78 15.10
C ILE A 116 1.23 -5.17 14.10
N LEU A 117 2.11 -4.24 13.73
CA LEU A 117 3.23 -4.51 12.83
C LEU A 117 4.27 -5.46 13.45
N GLN A 118 4.61 -5.28 14.73
CA GLN A 118 5.55 -6.14 15.45
C GLN A 118 5.02 -7.57 15.67
N ALA A 119 3.71 -7.71 15.88
CA ALA A 119 3.01 -8.99 15.96
C ALA A 119 2.91 -9.70 14.60
N GLY A 120 3.28 -9.02 13.50
CA GLY A 120 3.24 -9.58 12.15
C GLY A 120 1.83 -9.73 11.58
N ILE A 121 0.86 -8.97 12.09
CA ILE A 121 -0.51 -9.00 11.59
C ILE A 121 -0.55 -8.24 10.25
N PRO A 122 -0.91 -8.89 9.13
CA PRO A 122 -0.74 -8.32 7.79
C PRO A 122 -1.91 -7.40 7.40
N ALA A 123 -1.99 -6.22 8.02
CA ALA A 123 -2.90 -5.16 7.58
C ALA A 123 -2.67 -4.83 6.10
N ALA A 124 -3.74 -4.84 5.31
CA ALA A 124 -3.72 -4.43 3.91
C ALA A 124 -3.70 -2.92 3.76
N ARG A 125 -4.44 -2.19 4.61
CA ARG A 125 -4.43 -0.71 4.74
C ARG A 125 -4.48 -0.33 6.21
N CYS A 126 -3.89 0.80 6.55
CA CYS A 126 -3.95 1.39 7.89
C CYS A 126 -3.84 2.91 7.75
N GLU A 127 -4.95 3.62 7.95
CA GLU A 127 -5.01 5.08 7.84
C GLU A 127 -5.43 5.69 9.18
N LEU A 128 -4.75 6.76 9.58
CA LEU A 128 -5.05 7.51 10.80
C LEU A 128 -5.70 8.83 10.42
N LEU A 129 -6.90 9.09 10.94
CA LEU A 129 -7.58 10.37 10.85
C LEU A 129 -7.63 11.02 12.24
N ASP A 130 -7.30 12.30 12.29
CA ASP A 130 -7.48 13.10 13.50
C ASP A 130 -8.97 13.54 13.64
N PRO A 131 -9.37 14.12 14.79
CA PRO A 131 -10.74 14.57 14.99
C PRO A 131 -11.26 15.57 13.94
N VAL A 132 -10.37 16.39 13.36
CA VAL A 132 -10.75 17.40 12.35
C VAL A 132 -11.08 16.70 11.03
N ALA A 133 -10.26 15.73 10.62
CA ALA A 133 -10.52 14.90 9.45
C ALA A 133 -11.79 14.05 9.64
N ILE A 134 -12.03 13.52 10.84
CA ILE A 134 -13.26 12.78 11.15
C ILE A 134 -14.50 13.68 11.06
N ASP A 135 -14.47 14.92 11.58
CA ASP A 135 -15.58 15.86 11.39
C ASP A 135 -15.87 16.12 9.91
N ALA A 136 -14.81 16.31 9.10
CA ALA A 136 -14.97 16.49 7.66
C ALA A 136 -15.59 15.26 6.98
N VAL A 137 -15.16 14.05 7.35
CA VAL A 137 -15.74 12.78 6.87
C VAL A 137 -17.20 12.65 7.28
N ASN A 138 -17.54 12.91 8.53
CA ASN A 138 -18.92 12.86 9.03
C ASN A 138 -19.82 13.82 8.24
N ARG A 139 -19.37 15.05 8.00
CA ARG A 139 -20.14 16.07 7.27
C ARG A 139 -20.31 15.74 5.79
N HIS A 140 -19.27 15.22 5.15
CA HIS A 140 -19.31 14.88 3.72
C HIS A 140 -20.11 13.60 3.47
N SER A 141 -19.82 12.55 4.23
CA SER A 141 -20.37 11.20 4.05
C SER A 141 -21.64 10.94 4.87
N LYS A 142 -22.09 11.91 5.69
CA LYS A 142 -23.26 11.82 6.58
C LYS A 142 -23.16 10.67 7.59
N LEU A 143 -22.00 10.59 8.23
CA LEU A 143 -21.68 9.59 9.26
C LEU A 143 -21.68 10.24 10.65
N ASP A 144 -21.60 9.42 11.68
CA ASP A 144 -21.69 9.79 13.10
C ASP A 144 -20.53 9.25 13.93
N TYR A 145 -19.34 9.12 13.33
CA TYR A 145 -18.14 8.71 14.06
C TYR A 145 -17.79 9.68 15.19
N ALA A 146 -17.26 9.16 16.30
CA ALA A 146 -16.75 9.98 17.39
C ALA A 146 -15.62 10.89 16.90
N LEU A 147 -15.59 12.15 17.33
CA LEU A 147 -14.54 13.11 17.00
C LEU A 147 -13.26 12.82 17.81
N GLN A 148 -12.64 11.69 17.52
CA GLN A 148 -11.46 11.15 18.18
C GLN A 148 -10.44 10.70 17.14
N PRO A 149 -9.13 10.60 17.49
CA PRO A 149 -8.15 9.93 16.66
C PRO A 149 -8.66 8.53 16.27
N THR A 150 -8.74 8.24 14.97
CA THR A 150 -9.42 7.04 14.49
C THR A 150 -8.54 6.33 13.47
N LEU A 151 -8.33 5.02 13.67
CA LEU A 151 -7.67 4.16 12.70
C LEU A 151 -8.69 3.43 11.83
N PHE A 152 -8.45 3.44 10.53
CA PHE A 152 -9.14 2.63 9.55
C PHE A 152 -8.20 1.51 9.10
N PHE A 153 -8.59 0.27 9.37
CA PHE A 153 -7.87 -0.91 8.94
C PHE A 153 -8.61 -1.60 7.80
N GLU A 154 -7.85 -2.22 6.90
CA GLU A 154 -8.35 -3.19 5.94
C GLU A 154 -7.47 -4.43 5.99
N PHE A 155 -8.07 -5.61 5.88
CA PHE A 155 -7.41 -6.91 5.89
C PHE A 155 -7.81 -7.70 4.66
N HIS A 156 -6.83 -8.29 4.00
CA HIS A 156 -7.04 -9.14 2.82
C HIS A 156 -6.70 -10.60 3.14
N GLY A 157 -7.44 -11.56 2.60
CA GLY A 157 -7.09 -12.96 2.79
C GLY A 157 -8.22 -13.91 2.43
N THR A 158 -8.23 -15.06 3.11
CA THR A 158 -9.38 -15.98 3.11
C THR A 158 -10.45 -15.46 4.06
N PRO A 159 -11.71 -15.94 3.95
CA PRO A 159 -12.78 -15.54 4.85
C PRO A 159 -12.46 -15.72 6.34
N ASP A 160 -11.70 -16.76 6.71
CA ASP A 160 -11.31 -17.00 8.10
C ASP A 160 -10.08 -16.19 8.50
N GLY A 161 -9.12 -16.01 7.58
CA GLY A 161 -7.90 -15.25 7.84
C GLY A 161 -8.18 -13.78 8.14
N VAL A 162 -9.13 -13.16 7.43
CA VAL A 162 -9.49 -11.75 7.71
C VAL A 162 -10.21 -11.58 9.05
N LYS A 163 -11.01 -12.57 9.48
CA LYS A 163 -11.67 -12.56 10.80
C LYS A 163 -10.64 -12.71 11.93
N GLU A 164 -9.69 -13.61 11.75
CA GLU A 164 -8.60 -13.82 12.72
C GLU A 164 -7.75 -12.54 12.87
N GLN A 165 -7.34 -11.95 11.74
CA GLN A 165 -6.54 -10.72 11.73
C GLN A 165 -7.30 -9.55 12.38
N ALA A 166 -8.58 -9.37 12.06
CA ALA A 166 -9.40 -8.33 12.65
C ALA A 166 -9.58 -8.52 14.17
N ARG A 167 -9.79 -9.77 14.63
CA ARG A 167 -9.90 -10.09 16.06
C ARG A 167 -8.61 -9.74 16.80
N MET A 168 -7.45 -10.18 16.28
CA MET A 168 -6.16 -9.91 16.91
C MET A 168 -5.84 -8.40 16.93
N ALA A 169 -6.11 -7.70 15.82
CA ALA A 169 -5.95 -6.25 15.78
C ALA A 169 -6.88 -5.53 16.77
N GLY A 170 -8.12 -6.01 16.94
CA GLY A 170 -9.05 -5.48 17.93
C GLY A 170 -8.63 -5.75 19.38
N GLU A 171 -7.97 -6.88 19.66
CA GLU A 171 -7.38 -7.17 20.97
C GLU A 171 -6.27 -6.16 21.30
N ILE A 172 -5.34 -5.96 20.39
CA ILE A 172 -4.26 -4.96 20.53
C ILE A 172 -4.86 -3.54 20.66
N ALA A 173 -5.85 -3.20 19.84
CA ALA A 173 -6.47 -1.88 19.90
C ALA A 173 -7.04 -1.55 21.28
N ARG A 174 -7.73 -2.51 21.93
CA ARG A 174 -8.27 -2.34 23.28
C ARG A 174 -7.18 -2.13 24.34
N GLU A 175 -6.03 -2.79 24.20
CA GLU A 175 -4.90 -2.62 25.12
C GLU A 175 -4.29 -1.20 25.05
N HIS A 176 -4.45 -0.52 23.91
CA HIS A 176 -3.97 0.84 23.67
C HIS A 176 -5.06 1.92 23.71
N GLY A 177 -6.20 1.65 24.36
CA GLY A 177 -7.27 2.63 24.52
C GLY A 177 -8.13 2.85 23.28
N GLY A 178 -8.19 1.85 22.39
CA GLY A 178 -9.13 1.78 21.27
C GLY A 178 -10.51 1.30 21.74
N GLY A 179 -11.55 1.94 21.22
CA GLY A 179 -12.96 1.57 21.43
C GLY A 179 -13.35 0.27 20.71
N GLU A 180 -14.58 -0.19 20.96
CA GLU A 180 -15.18 -1.35 20.30
C GLU A 180 -15.33 -1.20 18.78
#